data_AF-J3AMP7-F1
#
_entry.id   AF-J3AMP7-F1
#
_cell.length_a   1.000
_cell.length_b   1.000
_cell.length_c   1.000
_cell.angle_alpha   90.00
_cell.angle_beta   90.00
_cell.angle_gamma   90.00
#
_symmetry.space_group_name_H-M   'P 1'
#
loop_
_entity.id
_entity.type
_entity.pdbx_description
1 polymer ?
#
loop_
_entity_poly.entity_id
_entity_poly.type
_entity_poly.pdbx_seq_one_letter_code
_entity_poly.pdbx_strand_id
1 'polypeptide(L)'
;MDRRKLILSGIATAGLGGCASTAQTRPPGDPGTGAAPAYDTGAAATYSADEIIRSGSDFLGVAAETVGAAVERVFRDNGQPTGYIAGEEGSGAFVAGLRYGRGLLYMKGRPTLEVFWQGPSVGWDWGGNASRVFTLCYNLQYPDAIFRRFPGVEGTAYLVGGLGVNYQRADTITLAPIRAGVGLRLGANAGYLAYSRQRNILPF
;
A
#
# COMPACT_ATOMS: atom_id res chain seq x y z
N MET A 1 7.11 -69.68 -5.81
CA MET A 1 6.17 -70.82 -5.64
C MET A 1 5.22 -70.82 -6.82
N ASP A 2 4.81 -72.02 -7.18
CA ASP A 2 4.29 -72.50 -8.47
C ASP A 2 2.85 -72.04 -8.81
N ARG A 3 2.48 -72.27 -10.09
CA ARG A 3 1.12 -72.55 -10.63
C ARG A 3 0.18 -71.36 -10.92
N ARG A 4 -0.15 -71.08 -12.19
CA ARG A 4 -0.98 -71.83 -13.19
C ARG A 4 -2.49 -71.53 -13.05
N LYS A 5 -3.10 -71.23 -14.22
CA LYS A 5 -4.52 -71.44 -14.62
C LYS A 5 -5.54 -70.39 -14.09
N LEU A 6 -6.65 -70.05 -14.75
CA LEU A 6 -7.38 -70.60 -15.90
C LEU A 6 -8.38 -69.56 -16.42
N ILE A 7 -8.73 -69.71 -17.70
CA ILE A 7 -9.77 -69.08 -18.51
C ILE A 7 -11.19 -69.33 -17.95
N LEU A 8 -12.15 -68.42 -18.18
CA LEU A 8 -13.55 -68.59 -18.66
C LEU A 8 -14.39 -67.34 -18.26
N SER A 9 -14.87 -66.52 -19.20
CA SER A 9 -16.16 -66.63 -19.91
C SER A 9 -17.42 -66.63 -19.02
N GLY A 10 -18.27 -65.60 -19.17
CA GLY A 10 -19.62 -65.52 -18.61
C GLY A 10 -20.25 -64.15 -18.87
N ILE A 11 -20.97 -63.98 -19.98
CA ILE A 11 -22.46 -63.95 -20.08
C ILE A 11 -23.08 -62.58 -19.73
N ALA A 12 -23.82 -62.07 -20.70
CA ALA A 12 -24.58 -60.83 -20.69
C ALA A 12 -25.81 -60.87 -19.77
N THR A 13 -26.15 -59.72 -19.19
CA THR A 13 -27.50 -59.40 -18.73
C THR A 13 -27.82 -57.95 -19.07
N ALA A 14 -28.85 -57.77 -19.89
CA ALA A 14 -29.51 -56.50 -20.13
C ALA A 14 -30.34 -56.13 -18.88
N GLY A 15 -30.17 -54.89 -18.40
CA GLY A 15 -30.97 -54.29 -17.34
C GLY A 15 -31.54 -52.95 -17.79
N LEU A 16 -32.86 -52.87 -17.86
CA LEU A 16 -33.65 -51.66 -18.06
C LEU A 16 -33.65 -50.79 -16.80
N GLY A 17 -33.67 -49.47 -16.98
CA GLY A 17 -34.34 -48.55 -16.05
C GLY A 17 -33.44 -47.68 -15.16
N GLY A 18 -33.56 -46.37 -15.31
CA GLY A 18 -33.16 -45.40 -14.29
C GLY A 18 -32.64 -44.08 -14.86
N CYS A 19 -33.53 -43.10 -15.07
CA CYS A 19 -33.14 -41.70 -15.14
C CYS A 19 -32.66 -41.26 -13.75
N ALA A 20 -31.38 -41.49 -13.45
CA ALA A 20 -30.74 -40.91 -12.29
C ALA A 20 -30.22 -39.52 -12.68
N SER A 21 -30.89 -38.49 -12.18
CA SER A 21 -30.38 -37.12 -12.15
C SER A 21 -28.99 -37.13 -11.54
N THR A 22 -27.95 -36.94 -12.35
CA THR A 22 -26.60 -36.72 -11.86
C THR A 22 -26.60 -35.39 -11.10
N ALA A 23 -26.74 -35.46 -9.78
CA ALA A 23 -26.36 -34.39 -8.89
C ALA A 23 -24.89 -34.10 -9.18
N GLN A 24 -24.65 -32.99 -9.88
CA GLN A 24 -23.33 -32.50 -10.23
C GLN A 24 -22.66 -32.08 -8.91
N THR A 25 -21.85 -32.98 -8.36
CA THR A 25 -20.98 -32.71 -7.22
C THR A 25 -19.99 -31.62 -7.64
N ARG A 26 -20.31 -30.37 -7.25
CA ARG A 26 -19.37 -29.25 -7.33
C ARG A 26 -18.10 -29.65 -6.55
N PRO A 27 -16.90 -29.56 -7.15
CA PRO A 27 -15.67 -29.86 -6.43
C PRO A 27 -15.54 -28.92 -5.22
N PRO A 28 -14.95 -29.38 -4.10
CA PRO A 28 -14.70 -28.52 -2.95
C PRO A 28 -13.82 -27.35 -3.40
N GLY A 29 -14.31 -26.12 -3.18
CA GLY A 29 -13.50 -24.93 -3.43
C GLY A 29 -12.26 -24.98 -2.54
N ASP A 30 -11.10 -24.86 -3.18
CA ASP A 30 -9.80 -24.72 -2.53
C ASP A 30 -9.82 -23.52 -1.56
N PRO A 31 -9.56 -23.68 -0.25
CA PRO A 31 -9.55 -22.59 0.72
C PRO A 31 -8.26 -21.72 0.67
N GLY A 32 -7.67 -21.55 -0.52
CA GLY A 32 -6.34 -20.97 -0.69
C GLY A 32 -6.23 -19.68 -1.49
N THR A 33 -7.29 -19.19 -2.15
CA THR A 33 -7.21 -17.93 -2.91
C THR A 33 -7.91 -16.83 -2.13
N GLY A 34 -7.14 -16.03 -1.39
CA GLY A 34 -7.65 -14.83 -0.71
C GLY A 34 -8.41 -13.97 -1.72
N ALA A 35 -9.72 -13.81 -1.50
CA ALA A 35 -10.55 -12.95 -2.33
C ALA A 35 -9.89 -11.55 -2.37
N ALA A 36 -9.58 -11.08 -3.58
CA ALA A 36 -9.14 -9.70 -3.74
C ALA A 36 -10.20 -8.79 -3.10
N PRO A 37 -9.82 -7.78 -2.30
CA PRO A 37 -10.77 -6.89 -1.66
C PRO A 37 -11.73 -6.31 -2.69
N ALA A 38 -13.03 -6.58 -2.52
CA ALA A 38 -14.07 -6.10 -3.43
C ALA A 38 -14.38 -4.63 -3.12
N TYR A 39 -13.68 -3.73 -3.79
CA TYR A 39 -14.00 -2.31 -3.84
C TYR A 39 -14.29 -1.90 -5.28
N ASP A 40 -15.05 -0.82 -5.46
CA ASP A 40 -15.24 -0.21 -6.78
C ASP A 40 -13.89 0.15 -7.42
N THR A 41 -13.73 0.09 -8.74
CA THR A 41 -12.49 0.54 -9.41
C THR A 41 -12.70 1.79 -10.25
N GLY A 42 -13.89 2.40 -10.15
CA GLY A 42 -14.21 3.70 -10.72
C GLY A 42 -13.44 4.86 -10.09
N ALA A 43 -13.75 6.07 -10.58
CA ALA A 43 -13.05 7.29 -10.18
C ALA A 43 -13.14 7.54 -8.66
N ALA A 44 -12.00 7.68 -8.01
CA ALA A 44 -11.94 7.97 -6.58
C ALA A 44 -12.36 9.42 -6.28
N ALA A 45 -13.15 9.60 -5.23
CA ALA A 45 -13.47 10.92 -4.71
C ALA A 45 -12.24 11.57 -4.06
N THR A 46 -12.21 12.90 -4.06
CA THR A 46 -11.08 13.68 -3.55
C THR A 46 -11.34 14.27 -2.16
N TYR A 47 -10.26 14.64 -1.48
CA TYR A 47 -10.29 15.38 -0.22
C TYR A 47 -10.05 16.88 -0.46
N SER A 48 -10.81 17.71 0.25
CA SER A 48 -10.60 19.16 0.25
C SER A 48 -9.35 19.53 1.07
N ALA A 49 -8.88 20.77 0.89
CA ALA A 49 -7.76 21.28 1.67
C ALA A 49 -8.08 21.25 3.18
N ASP A 50 -9.27 21.67 3.59
CA ASP A 50 -9.67 21.71 5.00
C ASP A 50 -9.76 20.32 5.64
N GLU A 51 -10.18 19.30 4.90
CA GLU A 51 -10.15 17.91 5.37
C GLU A 51 -8.71 17.46 5.62
N ILE A 52 -7.81 17.72 4.66
CA ILE A 52 -6.40 17.34 4.76
C ILE A 52 -5.66 18.12 5.86
N ILE A 53 -5.92 19.42 6.01
CA ILE A 53 -5.29 20.25 7.05
C ILE A 53 -5.65 19.71 8.42
N ARG A 54 -6.94 19.45 8.66
CA ARG A 54 -7.44 18.91 9.94
C ARG A 54 -6.86 17.54 10.24
N SER A 55 -7.00 16.58 9.32
CA SER A 55 -6.46 15.23 9.52
C SER A 55 -4.93 15.24 9.67
N GLY A 56 -4.25 16.10 8.93
CA GLY A 56 -2.80 16.26 8.99
C GLY A 56 -2.34 16.87 10.31
N SER A 57 -2.98 17.95 10.79
CA SER A 57 -2.62 18.59 12.07
C SER A 57 -2.83 17.66 13.25
N ASP A 58 -3.98 16.98 13.27
CA ASP A 58 -4.34 16.03 14.33
C ASP A 58 -3.33 14.87 14.39
N PHE A 59 -2.99 14.32 13.22
CA PHE A 59 -2.05 13.20 13.14
C PHE A 59 -0.62 13.60 13.47
N LEU A 60 -0.10 14.64 12.81
CA LEU A 60 1.28 15.08 12.97
C LEU A 60 1.52 15.74 14.33
N GLY A 61 0.48 16.20 15.02
CA GLY A 61 0.60 16.93 16.30
C GLY A 61 1.24 18.31 16.12
N VAL A 62 1.02 18.94 14.98
CA VAL A 62 1.54 20.27 14.63
C VAL A 62 0.37 21.23 14.40
N ALA A 63 0.64 22.53 14.51
CA ALA A 63 -0.36 23.58 14.30
C ALA A 63 -1.00 23.49 12.90
N ALA A 64 -2.31 23.74 12.81
CA ALA A 64 -3.05 23.66 11.56
C ALA A 64 -2.55 24.67 10.51
N GLU A 65 -2.09 25.83 10.95
CA GLU A 65 -1.47 26.86 10.11
C GLU A 65 -0.20 26.34 9.42
N THR A 66 0.61 25.60 10.16
CA THR A 66 1.84 24.97 9.65
C THR A 66 1.52 23.90 8.60
N VAL A 67 0.53 23.04 8.87
CA VAL A 67 0.06 22.05 7.88
C VAL A 67 -0.55 22.75 6.67
N GLY A 68 -1.36 23.79 6.91
CA GLY A 68 -2.00 24.60 5.87
C GLY A 68 -1.01 25.13 4.85
N ALA A 69 0.10 25.71 5.30
CA ALA A 69 1.13 26.22 4.40
C ALA A 69 1.76 25.12 3.52
N ALA A 70 2.00 23.92 4.07
CA ALA A 70 2.50 22.79 3.29
C ALA A 70 1.44 22.27 2.32
N VAL A 71 0.19 22.13 2.77
CA VAL A 71 -0.95 21.66 1.98
C VAL A 71 -1.25 22.60 0.82
N GLU A 72 -1.26 23.91 1.05
CA GLU A 72 -1.50 24.91 0.01
C GLU A 72 -0.49 24.76 -1.14
N ARG A 73 0.78 24.55 -0.80
CA ARG A 73 1.85 24.33 -1.78
C ARG A 73 1.62 23.04 -2.58
N VAL A 74 1.30 21.92 -1.92
CA VAL A 74 1.09 20.63 -2.60
C VAL A 74 -0.18 20.64 -3.45
N PHE A 75 -1.25 21.28 -2.97
CA PHE A 75 -2.50 21.43 -3.70
C PHE A 75 -2.33 22.29 -4.95
N ARG A 76 -1.48 23.32 -4.89
CA ARG A 76 -1.11 24.12 -6.06
C ARG A 76 -0.40 23.28 -7.13
N ASP A 77 0.43 22.32 -6.71
CA ASP A 77 1.19 21.45 -7.62
C ASP A 77 0.35 20.31 -8.21
N ASN A 78 -0.53 19.69 -7.41
CA ASN A 78 -1.17 18.40 -7.77
C ASN A 78 -2.70 18.42 -7.69
N GLY A 79 -3.32 19.52 -7.26
CA GLY A 79 -4.76 19.61 -7.04
C GLY A 79 -5.20 18.90 -5.75
N GLN A 80 -6.35 18.22 -5.79
CA GLN A 80 -6.91 17.53 -4.63
C GLN A 80 -6.49 16.05 -4.60
N PRO A 81 -6.06 15.51 -3.45
CA PRO A 81 -5.68 14.10 -3.33
C PRO A 81 -6.92 13.19 -3.29
N THR A 82 -6.77 11.96 -3.78
CA THR A 82 -7.80 10.90 -3.72
C THR A 82 -7.70 10.04 -2.45
N GLY A 83 -6.59 10.17 -1.72
CA GLY A 83 -6.35 9.47 -0.46
C GLY A 83 -5.21 10.08 0.34
N TYR A 84 -5.03 9.59 1.56
CA TYR A 84 -3.85 9.89 2.37
C TYR A 84 -3.43 8.69 3.21
N ILE A 85 -2.15 8.62 3.55
CA ILE A 85 -1.59 7.64 4.47
C ILE A 85 -1.16 8.36 5.73
N ALA A 86 -1.63 7.89 6.88
CA ALA A 86 -1.16 8.33 8.19
C ALA A 86 -0.36 7.20 8.83
N GLY A 87 0.91 7.45 9.15
CA GLY A 87 1.75 6.42 9.74
C GLY A 87 3.08 6.91 10.29
N GLU A 88 3.90 5.95 10.66
CA GLU A 88 5.20 6.18 11.29
C GLU A 88 6.30 5.56 10.46
N GLU A 89 7.44 6.23 10.43
CA GLU A 89 8.62 5.81 9.70
C GLU A 89 9.86 5.91 10.58
N GLY A 90 10.60 4.82 10.66
CA GLY A 90 11.92 4.74 11.28
C GLY A 90 12.99 4.46 10.23
N SER A 91 14.20 4.94 10.46
CA SER A 91 15.36 4.61 9.63
C SER A 91 16.54 4.19 10.49
N GLY A 92 17.32 3.26 9.95
CA GLY A 92 18.59 2.81 10.48
C GLY A 92 19.72 3.22 9.52
N ALA A 93 19.75 4.49 9.12
CA ALA A 93 20.60 4.96 8.02
C ALA A 93 22.11 4.71 8.29
N PHE A 94 22.54 4.72 9.56
CA PHE A 94 23.94 4.46 9.94
C PHE A 94 24.35 2.97 9.88
N VAL A 95 23.40 2.02 10.01
CA VAL A 95 23.71 0.58 10.07
C VAL A 95 23.44 -0.13 8.73
N ALA A 96 22.38 0.25 8.02
CA ALA A 96 21.96 -0.45 6.81
C ALA A 96 21.56 0.45 5.64
N GLY A 97 21.49 1.78 5.83
CA GLY A 97 21.03 2.69 4.77
C GLY A 97 19.59 2.42 4.33
N LEU A 98 18.73 1.97 5.25
CA LEU A 98 17.33 1.61 4.97
C LEU A 98 16.36 2.37 5.87
N ARG A 99 15.17 2.59 5.34
CA ARG A 99 14.00 3.07 6.06
C ARG A 99 12.85 2.09 5.97
N TYR A 100 12.05 2.05 7.02
CA TYR A 100 10.84 1.26 7.12
C TYR A 100 9.74 2.10 7.75
N GLY A 101 8.53 1.98 7.22
CA GLY A 101 7.37 2.57 7.85
C GLY A 101 6.13 1.73 7.65
N ARG A 102 5.12 2.09 8.43
CA ARG A 102 3.80 1.47 8.42
C ARG A 102 2.74 2.52 8.70
N GLY A 103 1.57 2.34 8.14
CA GLY A 103 0.47 3.26 8.31
C GLY A 103 -0.82 2.72 7.74
N LEU A 104 -1.83 3.58 7.81
CA LEU A 104 -3.16 3.30 7.28
C LEU A 104 -3.44 4.23 6.10
N LEU A 105 -3.82 3.64 4.97
CA LEU A 105 -4.33 4.33 3.79
C LEU A 105 -5.83 4.58 3.96
N TYR A 106 -6.21 5.84 3.84
CA TYR A 106 -7.58 6.33 3.85
C TYR A 106 -7.96 6.81 2.46
N MET A 107 -9.11 6.33 1.97
CA MET A 107 -9.75 6.80 0.74
C MET A 107 -11.25 6.91 0.97
N LYS A 108 -11.90 7.92 0.36
CA LYS A 108 -13.34 8.13 0.53
C LYS A 108 -14.15 6.95 -0.02
N GLY A 109 -15.08 6.44 0.79
CA GLY A 109 -15.96 5.33 0.40
C GLY A 109 -15.25 3.98 0.25
N ARG A 110 -14.00 3.85 0.69
CA ARG A 110 -13.23 2.60 0.63
C ARG A 110 -12.83 2.15 2.04
N PRO A 111 -12.64 0.83 2.27
CA PRO A 111 -12.08 0.34 3.51
C PRO A 111 -10.68 0.91 3.74
N THR A 112 -10.39 1.28 5.00
CA THR A 112 -9.04 1.62 5.42
C THR A 112 -8.12 0.41 5.23
N LEU A 113 -6.93 0.64 4.67
CA LEU A 113 -5.99 -0.42 4.33
C LEU A 113 -4.66 -0.21 5.05
N GLU A 114 -4.14 -1.27 5.68
CA GLU A 114 -2.79 -1.24 6.24
C GLU A 114 -1.76 -1.30 5.11
N VAL A 115 -0.77 -0.41 5.20
CA VAL A 115 0.27 -0.24 4.19
C VAL A 115 1.62 -0.16 4.89
N PHE A 116 2.57 -0.94 4.39
CA PHE A 116 3.97 -0.88 4.78
C PHE A 116 4.76 -0.22 3.66
N TRP A 117 5.84 0.48 3.99
CA TRP A 117 6.81 0.95 3.00
C TRP A 117 8.24 0.78 3.47
N GLN A 118 9.12 0.61 2.51
CA GLN A 118 10.54 0.42 2.74
C GLN A 118 11.34 0.99 1.58
N GLY A 119 12.58 1.39 1.84
CA GLY A 119 13.44 1.88 0.78
C GLY A 119 14.84 2.25 1.25
N PRO A 120 15.73 2.60 0.31
CA PRO A 120 16.99 3.22 0.65
C PRO A 120 16.77 4.50 1.47
N SER A 121 17.67 4.74 2.41
CA SER A 121 17.76 5.96 3.19
C SER A 121 19.21 6.42 3.11
N VAL A 122 19.43 7.63 2.59
CA VAL A 122 20.72 8.31 2.67
C VAL A 122 20.64 9.27 3.85
N GLY A 123 21.66 9.36 4.69
CA GLY A 123 21.71 10.37 5.76
C GLY A 123 22.29 9.90 7.08
N TRP A 124 22.48 10.89 7.96
CA TRP A 124 23.03 10.76 9.31
C TRP A 124 21.87 10.72 10.32
N ASP A 125 21.13 9.61 10.35
CA ASP A 125 20.16 9.41 11.43
C ASP A 125 20.84 8.85 12.66
N TRP A 126 20.92 9.70 13.68
CA TRP A 126 21.31 9.30 15.02
C TRP A 126 20.04 9.14 15.84
N GLY A 127 19.76 7.90 16.20
CA GLY A 127 18.65 7.56 17.08
C GLY A 127 17.50 6.91 16.32
N GLY A 128 17.11 5.72 16.78
CA GLY A 128 15.95 4.97 16.30
C GLY A 128 14.62 5.62 16.67
N ASN A 129 14.48 6.92 16.43
CA ASN A 129 13.26 7.66 16.67
C ASN A 129 12.33 7.51 15.46
N ALA A 130 11.11 7.04 15.70
CA ALA A 130 10.07 6.95 14.69
C ALA A 130 9.50 8.36 14.44
N SER A 131 9.49 8.77 13.19
CA SER A 131 8.90 10.04 12.75
C SER A 131 7.49 9.82 12.22
N ARG A 132 6.56 10.74 12.54
CA ARG A 132 5.22 10.72 11.94
C ARG A 132 5.31 11.22 10.50
N VAL A 133 4.67 10.49 9.59
CA VAL A 133 4.58 10.84 8.18
C VAL A 133 3.13 10.81 7.72
N PHE A 134 2.73 11.90 7.07
CA PHE A 134 1.42 12.07 6.47
C PHE A 134 1.57 12.19 4.96
N THR A 135 1.22 11.14 4.21
CA THR A 135 1.45 11.08 2.76
C THR A 135 0.16 11.36 2.01
N LEU A 136 0.13 12.40 1.18
CA LEU A 136 -0.99 12.64 0.28
C LEU A 136 -0.87 11.75 -0.96
N CYS A 137 -1.95 11.12 -1.38
CA CYS A 137 -2.01 10.24 -2.55
C CYS A 137 -2.88 10.88 -3.63
N TYR A 138 -2.30 11.12 -4.80
CA TYR A 138 -2.97 11.72 -5.95
C TYR A 138 -3.18 10.69 -7.04
N ASN A 139 -4.36 10.73 -7.65
CA ASN A 139 -4.74 9.84 -8.75
C ASN A 139 -4.65 8.34 -8.40
N LEU A 140 -4.75 8.01 -7.11
CA LEU A 140 -4.89 6.66 -6.63
C LEU A 140 -6.38 6.29 -6.73
N GLN A 141 -6.74 5.44 -7.70
CA GLN A 141 -8.14 5.13 -8.01
C GLN A 141 -8.73 4.03 -7.13
N TYR A 142 -7.86 3.15 -6.64
CA TYR A 142 -8.24 2.07 -5.75
C TYR A 142 -7.09 1.72 -4.79
N PRO A 143 -7.40 1.18 -3.59
CA PRO A 143 -6.40 0.98 -2.55
C PRO A 143 -5.19 0.15 -2.98
N ASP A 144 -5.40 -0.96 -3.70
CA ASP A 144 -4.28 -1.83 -4.09
C ASP A 144 -3.35 -1.22 -5.13
N ALA A 145 -3.75 -0.14 -5.80
CA ALA A 145 -2.87 0.54 -6.74
C ALA A 145 -1.63 1.13 -6.04
N ILE A 146 -1.64 1.27 -4.71
CA ILE A 146 -0.49 1.76 -3.95
C ILE A 146 0.65 0.73 -3.89
N PHE A 147 0.39 -0.57 -4.07
CA PHE A 147 1.39 -1.61 -3.82
C PHE A 147 2.37 -1.77 -4.98
N ARG A 148 3.28 -0.82 -5.08
CA ARG A 148 4.36 -0.77 -6.07
C ARG A 148 5.53 0.05 -5.56
N ARG A 149 6.56 0.20 -6.39
CA ARG A 149 7.69 1.09 -6.12
C ARG A 149 7.39 2.49 -6.65
N PHE A 150 7.65 3.50 -5.81
CA PHE A 150 7.54 4.92 -6.15
C PHE A 150 8.93 5.55 -6.09
N PRO A 151 9.58 5.78 -7.24
CA PRO A 151 10.79 6.58 -7.34
C PRO A 151 10.54 8.00 -6.81
N GLY A 152 11.52 8.52 -6.07
CA GLY A 152 11.57 9.92 -5.67
C GLY A 152 11.78 10.84 -6.87
N VAL A 153 11.13 11.99 -6.84
CA VAL A 153 11.30 13.03 -7.86
C VAL A 153 12.40 13.98 -7.39
N GLU A 154 13.48 14.06 -8.15
CA GLU A 154 14.61 14.94 -7.85
C GLU A 154 14.18 16.42 -7.78
N GLY A 155 14.82 17.19 -6.90
CA GLY A 155 14.56 18.64 -6.77
C GLY A 155 13.21 19.03 -6.14
N THR A 156 12.42 18.06 -5.67
CA THR A 156 11.10 18.33 -5.07
C THR A 156 11.10 18.42 -3.55
N ALA A 157 12.27 18.27 -2.93
CA ALA A 157 12.40 18.37 -1.48
C ALA A 157 12.33 19.83 -1.03
N TYR A 158 11.39 20.18 -0.16
CA TYR A 158 11.28 21.51 0.42
C TYR A 158 10.77 21.49 1.86
N LEU A 159 10.96 22.60 2.57
CA LEU A 159 10.58 22.78 3.97
C LEU A 159 9.58 23.94 4.10
N VAL A 160 8.47 23.69 4.80
CA VAL A 160 7.47 24.72 5.13
C VAL A 160 7.10 24.58 6.60
N GLY A 161 7.37 25.62 7.40
CA GLY A 161 6.98 25.66 8.82
C GLY A 161 7.51 24.49 9.67
N GLY A 162 8.66 23.90 9.32
CA GLY A 162 9.19 22.71 9.99
C GLY A 162 8.68 21.37 9.45
N LEU A 163 7.85 21.37 8.40
CA LEU A 163 7.41 20.18 7.66
C LEU A 163 8.20 19.98 6.36
N GLY A 164 8.75 18.79 6.20
CA GLY A 164 9.52 18.39 5.02
C GLY A 164 8.64 17.65 4.04
N VAL A 165 8.60 18.10 2.79
CA VAL A 165 7.86 17.46 1.70
C VAL A 165 8.82 16.99 0.64
N ASN A 166 8.56 15.81 0.06
CA ASN A 166 9.27 15.30 -1.12
C ASN A 166 8.29 14.49 -1.96
N TYR A 167 8.32 14.64 -3.29
CA TYR A 167 7.41 13.90 -4.16
C TYR A 167 8.00 12.58 -4.62
N GLN A 168 7.11 11.60 -4.81
CA GLN A 168 7.42 10.32 -5.44
C GLN A 168 6.35 10.02 -6.48
N ARG A 169 6.70 9.41 -7.60
CA ARG A 169 5.77 9.18 -8.71
C ARG A 169 6.01 7.85 -9.39
N ALA A 170 4.92 7.13 -9.62
CA ALA A 170 4.90 5.94 -10.44
C ALA A 170 3.65 5.97 -11.33
N ASP A 171 3.83 5.73 -12.62
CA ASP A 171 2.78 5.87 -13.62
C ASP A 171 2.12 7.25 -13.52
N THR A 172 0.81 7.28 -13.26
CA THR A 172 0.03 8.50 -13.09
C THR A 172 -0.23 8.85 -11.62
N ILE A 173 0.28 8.06 -10.68
CA ILE A 173 0.06 8.22 -9.23
C ILE A 173 1.20 9.05 -8.64
N THR A 174 0.85 10.13 -7.93
CA THR A 174 1.83 10.95 -7.20
C THR A 174 1.61 10.81 -5.71
N LEU A 175 2.70 10.60 -4.97
CA LEU A 175 2.71 10.58 -3.52
C LEU A 175 3.49 11.78 -3.00
N ALA A 176 2.95 12.46 -2.00
CA ALA A 176 3.59 13.56 -1.31
C ALA A 176 3.73 13.27 0.19
N PRO A 177 4.74 12.51 0.62
CA PRO A 177 5.07 12.36 2.03
C PRO A 177 5.44 13.70 2.70
N ILE A 178 4.67 14.07 3.71
CA ILE A 178 4.90 15.22 4.60
C ILE A 178 5.41 14.69 5.94
N ARG A 179 6.59 15.10 6.37
CA ARG A 179 7.22 14.64 7.61
C ARG A 179 7.37 15.79 8.60
N ALA A 180 7.03 15.52 9.86
CA ALA A 180 7.24 16.43 10.98
C ALA A 180 8.34 15.91 11.91
N GLY A 181 9.14 16.82 12.49
CA GLY A 181 10.05 16.51 13.59
C GLY A 181 11.48 17.03 13.45
N VAL A 182 12.25 16.87 14.54
CA VAL A 182 13.71 17.09 14.58
C VAL A 182 14.42 15.97 13.83
N GLY A 183 15.35 16.30 12.93
CA GLY A 183 15.95 15.32 11.99
C GLY A 183 15.40 15.41 10.56
N LEU A 184 14.86 16.56 10.19
CA LEU A 184 14.29 16.83 8.88
C LEU A 184 15.31 16.59 7.74
N ARG A 185 15.04 15.57 6.92
CA ARG A 185 15.94 15.15 5.83
C ARG A 185 15.53 15.79 4.51
N LEU A 186 15.98 17.01 4.28
CA LEU A 186 15.87 17.63 2.96
C LEU A 186 16.85 16.93 2.02
N GLY A 187 16.33 16.30 0.96
CA GLY A 187 17.14 15.72 -0.10
C GLY A 187 17.78 14.35 0.17
N ALA A 188 17.64 13.78 1.37
CA ALA A 188 18.24 12.47 1.70
C ALA A 188 17.41 11.25 1.25
N ASN A 189 16.31 11.50 0.53
CA ASN A 189 15.41 10.49 -0.04
C ASN A 189 15.68 10.27 -1.53
N ALA A 190 16.94 10.33 -1.97
CA ALA A 190 17.31 9.95 -3.32
C ALA A 190 17.15 8.42 -3.45
N GLY A 191 16.11 7.97 -4.14
CA GLY A 191 15.82 6.55 -4.28
C GLY A 191 14.33 6.29 -4.55
N TYR A 192 13.79 5.26 -3.92
CA TYR A 192 12.40 4.84 -4.07
C TYR A 192 11.80 4.41 -2.73
N LEU A 193 10.48 4.39 -2.63
CA LEU A 193 9.79 3.60 -1.60
C LEU A 193 9.00 2.48 -2.27
N ALA A 194 9.22 1.25 -1.81
CA ALA A 194 8.38 0.11 -2.14
C ALA A 194 7.26 0.00 -1.12
N TYR A 195 6.01 0.08 -1.57
CA TYR A 195 4.82 -0.08 -0.73
C TYR A 195 4.28 -1.50 -0.85
N SER A 196 3.94 -2.12 0.28
CA SER A 196 3.52 -3.53 0.35
C SER A 196 2.36 -3.76 1.34
N ARG A 197 1.60 -4.83 1.10
CA ARG A 197 0.50 -5.30 2.00
C ARG A 197 1.02 -5.91 3.29
N GLN A 198 2.19 -6.52 3.23
CA GLN A 198 2.82 -7.20 4.35
C GLN A 198 4.11 -6.50 4.69
N ARG A 199 4.48 -6.54 5.97
CA ARG A 199 5.78 -6.07 6.43
C ARG A 199 6.86 -6.95 5.82
N ASN A 200 7.60 -6.40 4.87
CA ASN A 200 8.78 -7.04 4.31
C ASN A 200 10.01 -6.61 5.12
N ILE A 201 10.92 -7.56 5.35
CA ILE A 201 12.21 -7.30 6.02
C ILE A 201 13.28 -6.93 4.99
N LEU A 202 13.06 -7.26 3.71
CA LEU A 202 14.00 -7.04 2.61
C LEU A 202 13.40 -6.09 1.55
N PRO A 203 14.14 -5.05 1.10
CA PRO A 203 13.64 -3.91 0.32
C PRO A 203 13.44 -4.12 -1.20
N PHE A 204 13.42 -5.37 -1.68
CA PHE A 204 13.33 -5.72 -3.10
C PHE A 204 12.15 -6.63 -3.42
#